data_AF-A0A926QIK4-F1
#
_entry.id   AF-A0A926QIK4-F1
#
_cell.length_a   1.000
_cell.length_b   1.000
_cell.length_c   1.000
_cell.angle_alpha   90.00
_cell.angle_beta   90.00
_cell.angle_gamma   90.00
#
_symmetry.space_group_name_H-M   'P 1'
#
loop_
_entity.id
_entity.type
_entity.pdbx_description
1 polymer ?
#
loop_
_entity_poly.entity_id
_entity_poly.type
_entity_poly.pdbx_seq_one_letter_code
_entity_poly.pdbx_strand_id
1 'polypeptide(L)'
;MSIERFEEGQFRRLAEIVKVMLSSGQILIITAQGVKEKELSALQTYIDEDKIECFWVGDVVHSYTDYNKTFHTNIDSETFTLHVNYLQEKGIIFGI
;
A
#
# COMPACT_ATOMS: atom_id res chain seq x y z
N MET A 1 -16.84 -22.22 3.28
CA MET A 1 -17.19 -21.28 2.18
C MET A 1 -17.77 -19.95 2.69
N SER A 2 -17.53 -19.55 3.95
CA SER A 2 -18.11 -18.32 4.53
C SER A 2 -17.06 -17.29 4.97
N ILE A 3 -15.79 -17.67 5.01
CA ILE A 3 -14.70 -16.82 5.52
C ILE A 3 -14.09 -15.97 4.40
N GLU A 4 -13.92 -16.50 3.19
CA GLU A 4 -13.34 -15.76 2.06
C GLU A 4 -14.17 -14.54 1.60
N ARG A 5 -15.50 -14.61 1.66
CA ARG A 5 -16.37 -13.47 1.35
C ARG A 5 -16.26 -12.33 2.36
N PHE A 6 -15.80 -12.62 3.57
CA PHE A 6 -15.69 -11.62 4.64
C PHE A 6 -14.44 -10.75 4.46
N GLU A 7 -13.33 -11.33 4.01
CA GLU A 7 -12.08 -10.61 3.71
C GLU A 7 -12.23 -9.68 2.48
N GLU A 8 -12.84 -10.16 1.39
CA GLU A 8 -13.13 -9.30 0.21
C GLU A 8 -13.99 -8.08 0.57
N GLY A 9 -14.99 -8.27 1.44
CA GLY A 9 -15.86 -7.18 1.89
C GLY A 9 -15.12 -6.11 2.72
N GLN A 10 -14.08 -6.49 3.45
CA GLN A 10 -13.30 -5.57 4.27
C GLN A 10 -12.42 -4.66 3.40
N PHE A 11 -11.70 -5.23 2.42
CA PHE A 11 -10.88 -4.44 1.50
C PHE A 11 -11.69 -3.52 0.60
N ARG A 12 -12.89 -3.95 0.19
CA ARG A 12 -13.82 -3.08 -0.54
C ARG A 12 -14.27 -1.88 0.29
N ARG A 13 -14.65 -2.10 1.57
CA ARG A 13 -15.02 -1.00 2.48
C ARG A 13 -13.83 -0.09 2.77
N LEU A 14 -12.64 -0.66 2.92
CA LEU A 14 -11.41 0.11 3.05
C LEU A 14 -11.21 1.00 1.81
N ALA A 15 -11.39 0.47 0.60
CA ALA A 15 -11.28 1.25 -0.64
C ALA A 15 -12.26 2.44 -0.68
N GLU A 16 -13.50 2.23 -0.21
CA GLU A 16 -14.50 3.31 -0.11
C GLU A 16 -14.04 4.41 0.86
N ILE A 17 -13.48 4.05 2.02
CA ILE A 17 -12.93 5.03 2.97
C ILE A 17 -11.73 5.76 2.37
N VAL A 18 -10.81 5.03 1.73
CA VAL A 18 -9.61 5.60 1.09
C VAL A 18 -10.01 6.62 0.04
N LYS A 19 -11.02 6.34 -0.80
CA LYS A 19 -11.53 7.31 -1.78
C LYS A 19 -11.97 8.62 -1.15
N VAL A 20 -12.71 8.58 -0.05
CA VAL A 20 -13.18 9.81 0.62
C VAL A 20 -12.00 10.61 1.16
N MET A 21 -11.04 9.94 1.82
CA MET A 21 -9.86 10.61 2.37
C MET A 21 -8.98 11.22 1.28
N LEU A 22 -8.69 10.47 0.20
CA LEU A 22 -7.94 10.98 -0.95
C LEU A 22 -8.65 12.17 -1.61
N SER A 23 -9.98 12.12 -1.73
CA SER A 23 -10.77 13.23 -2.27
C SER A 23 -10.71 14.50 -1.40
N SER A 24 -10.36 14.35 -0.12
CA SER A 24 -10.12 15.49 0.79
C SER A 24 -8.66 15.99 0.78
N GLY A 25 -7.80 15.44 -0.08
CA GLY A 25 -6.39 15.82 -0.21
C GLY A 25 -5.47 15.19 0.83
N GLN A 26 -5.91 14.12 1.50
CA GLN A 26 -5.10 13.42 2.51
C GLN A 26 -4.20 12.35 1.88
N ILE A 27 -3.02 12.15 2.46
CA ILE A 27 -2.15 11.01 2.18
C ILE A 27 -2.42 9.94 3.25
N LEU A 28 -2.59 8.69 2.84
CA LEU A 28 -2.88 7.59 3.73
C LEU A 28 -1.73 6.58 3.75
N ILE A 29 -1.28 6.22 4.95
CA ILE A 29 -0.34 5.12 5.17
C ILE A 29 -1.10 4.01 5.88
N ILE A 30 -1.19 2.85 5.25
CA ILE A 30 -1.95 1.71 5.76
C ILE A 30 -1.00 0.52 5.92
N THR A 31 -0.91 0.00 7.14
CA THR A 31 -0.19 -1.24 7.43
C THR A 31 -1.16 -2.41 7.42
N ALA A 32 -0.85 -3.46 6.68
CA ALA A 32 -1.64 -4.68 6.66
C ALA A 32 -0.74 -5.92 6.62
N GLN A 33 -1.12 -6.97 7.34
CA GLN A 33 -0.41 -8.25 7.35
C GLN A 33 -1.20 -9.28 6.56
N GLY A 34 -0.49 -10.14 5.82
CA GLY A 34 -1.11 -11.25 5.10
C GLY A 34 -2.01 -10.84 3.94
N VAL A 35 -1.81 -9.63 3.39
CA VAL A 35 -2.54 -9.16 2.21
C VAL A 35 -2.27 -10.10 1.03
N LYS A 36 -3.33 -10.68 0.48
CA LYS A 36 -3.28 -11.54 -0.69
C LYS A 36 -3.30 -10.68 -1.95
N GLU A 37 -2.74 -11.20 -3.03
CA GLU A 37 -2.73 -10.55 -4.34
C GLU A 37 -4.13 -10.11 -4.78
N LYS A 38 -5.14 -10.97 -4.63
CA LYS A 38 -6.54 -10.64 -4.96
C LYS A 38 -7.09 -9.43 -4.19
N GLU A 39 -6.63 -9.21 -2.96
CA GLU A 39 -7.07 -8.10 -2.11
C GLU A 39 -6.39 -6.80 -2.52
N LEU A 40 -5.10 -6.88 -2.86
CA LEU A 40 -4.35 -5.75 -3.41
C LEU A 40 -4.91 -5.34 -4.79
N SER A 41 -5.15 -6.29 -5.68
CA SER A 41 -5.75 -6.03 -6.99
C SER A 41 -7.15 -5.44 -6.85
N ALA A 42 -7.94 -5.86 -5.84
CA ALA A 42 -9.21 -5.23 -5.54
C ALA A 42 -9.02 -3.75 -5.14
N LEU A 43 -8.09 -3.45 -4.22
CA LEU A 43 -7.77 -2.07 -3.84
C LEU A 43 -7.36 -1.22 -5.05
N GLN A 44 -6.46 -1.73 -5.90
CA GLN A 44 -6.00 -1.08 -7.14
C GLN A 44 -7.08 -0.93 -8.21
N THR A 45 -8.08 -1.82 -8.22
CA THR A 45 -9.23 -1.68 -9.12
C THR A 45 -10.18 -0.59 -8.62
N TYR A 46 -10.34 -0.47 -7.30
CA TYR A 46 -11.24 0.52 -6.73
C TYR A 46 -10.61 1.91 -6.71
N ILE A 47 -9.36 2.02 -6.27
CA ILE A 47 -8.59 3.26 -6.20
C ILE A 47 -7.68 3.28 -7.43
N ASP A 48 -7.70 4.34 -8.23
CA ASP A 48 -6.82 4.43 -9.40
C ASP A 48 -5.39 4.01 -9.05
N GLU A 49 -4.81 3.11 -9.85
CA GLU A 49 -3.52 2.46 -9.56
C GLU A 49 -2.37 3.46 -9.37
N ASP A 50 -2.45 4.62 -10.03
CA ASP A 50 -1.48 5.72 -9.93
C ASP A 50 -1.48 6.40 -8.55
N LYS A 51 -2.49 6.16 -7.71
CA LYS A 51 -2.62 6.73 -6.36
C LYS A 51 -2.23 5.75 -5.25
N ILE A 52 -1.85 4.51 -5.60
CA ILE A 52 -1.43 3.50 -4.62
C ILE A 52 0.05 3.21 -4.80
N GLU A 53 0.81 3.40 -3.72
CA GLU A 53 2.16 2.87 -3.58
C GLU A 53 2.11 1.69 -2.59
N CYS A 54 2.35 0.48 -3.09
CA CYS A 54 2.38 -0.73 -2.28
C CYS A 54 3.81 -1.12 -1.94
N PHE A 55 4.08 -1.20 -0.65
CA PHE A 55 5.39 -1.51 -0.12
C PHE A 55 5.36 -2.81 0.66
N TRP A 56 6.24 -3.75 0.32
CA TRP A 56 6.49 -4.92 1.15
C TRP A 56 7.49 -4.58 2.24
N VAL A 57 7.22 -4.95 3.50
CA VAL A 57 8.19 -4.88 4.60
C VAL A 57 8.39 -6.28 5.17
N GLY A 58 9.56 -6.87 4.96
CA GLY A 58 9.88 -8.21 5.40
C GLY A 58 11.11 -8.78 4.70
N ASP A 59 11.81 -9.70 5.35
CA ASP A 59 13.05 -10.26 4.80
C ASP A 59 12.82 -11.25 3.65
N VAL A 60 11.63 -11.84 3.59
CA VAL A 60 11.26 -12.82 2.56
C VAL A 60 9.96 -12.39 1.91
N VAL A 61 10.02 -12.08 0.61
CA VAL A 61 8.83 -11.87 -0.21
C VAL A 61 8.23 -13.25 -0.50
N HIS A 62 7.17 -13.60 0.23
CA HIS A 62 6.52 -14.91 0.12
C HIS A 62 5.40 -14.97 -0.93
N SER A 63 5.05 -13.84 -1.55
CA SER A 63 3.95 -13.74 -2.51
C SER A 63 4.44 -13.32 -3.89
N TYR A 64 3.72 -13.76 -4.92
CA TYR A 64 3.85 -13.28 -6.30
C TYR A 64 3.16 -11.91 -6.50
N THR A 65 2.96 -11.16 -5.42
CA THR A 65 2.25 -9.89 -5.47
C THR A 65 3.17 -8.81 -6.03
N ASP A 66 2.66 -8.04 -6.98
CA ASP A 66 3.40 -6.95 -7.62
C ASP A 66 3.49 -5.75 -6.66
N TYR A 67 4.59 -5.68 -5.91
CA TYR A 67 4.89 -4.58 -5.00
C TYR A 67 5.70 -3.51 -5.74
N ASN A 68 5.34 -2.23 -5.56
CA ASN A 68 6.10 -1.12 -6.14
C ASN A 68 7.53 -1.07 -5.60
N LYS A 69 7.73 -1.49 -4.33
CA LYS A 69 9.05 -1.65 -3.72
C LYS A 69 9.03 -2.66 -2.57
N THR A 70 10.18 -3.31 -2.33
CA THR A 70 10.38 -4.27 -1.23
C THR A 70 11.39 -3.71 -0.22
N PHE A 71 11.11 -3.92 1.06
CA PHE A 71 11.90 -3.44 2.19
C PHE A 71 12.29 -4.59 3.10
N HIS A 72 13.57 -4.64 3.47
CA HIS A 72 14.04 -5.54 4.51
C HIS A 72 13.64 -5.01 5.90
N THR A 73 13.49 -5.91 6.87
CA THR A 73 13.06 -5.52 8.23
C THR A 73 14.06 -4.62 8.95
N ASN A 74 15.33 -4.67 8.53
CA ASN A 74 16.40 -3.86 9.08
C ASN A 74 16.53 -2.54 8.30
N ILE A 75 15.53 -1.65 8.46
CA ILE A 75 15.53 -0.33 7.81
C ILE A 75 16.55 0.56 8.50
N ASP A 76 17.70 0.78 7.85
CA ASP A 76 18.68 1.77 8.28
C ASP A 76 18.33 3.18 7.81
N SER A 77 19.10 4.17 8.26
CA SER A 77 18.88 5.59 7.91
C SER A 77 19.03 5.87 6.41
N GLU A 78 19.88 5.11 5.72
CA GLU A 78 20.10 5.26 4.28
C GLU A 78 18.89 4.76 3.50
N THR A 79 18.40 3.57 3.84
CA THR A 79 17.15 2.99 3.34
C THR A 79 16.02 3.97 3.56
N PHE A 80 15.83 4.50 4.78
CA PHE A 80 14.79 5.50 5.05
C PHE A 80 14.89 6.74 4.14
N THR A 81 16.10 7.27 3.93
CA THR A 81 16.34 8.44 3.07
C THR A 81 15.97 8.17 1.61
N LEU A 82 16.31 6.99 1.08
CA LEU A 82 15.91 6.58 -0.26
C LEU A 82 14.38 6.51 -0.43
N HIS A 83 13.62 6.25 0.64
CA HIS A 83 12.15 6.24 0.60
C HIS A 83 11.56 7.63 0.59
N VAL A 84 12.08 8.52 1.44
CA VAL A 84 11.67 9.92 1.43
C VAL A 84 11.93 10.52 0.05
N ASN A 85 13.10 10.27 -0.52
CA ASN A 85 13.45 10.75 -1.87
C ASN A 85 12.49 10.18 -2.94
N TYR A 86 12.19 8.87 -2.91
CA TYR A 86 11.25 8.26 -3.86
C TYR A 86 9.86 8.90 -3.80
N LEU A 87 9.32 9.09 -2.59
CA LEU A 87 8.01 9.70 -2.38
C LEU A 87 8.00 11.19 -2.78
N GLN A 88 9.14 11.88 -2.61
CA GLN A 88 9.32 13.26 -3.07
C GLN A 88 9.41 13.37 -4.60
N GLU A 89 10.16 12.49 -5.26
CA GLU A 89 10.27 12.42 -6.73
C GLU A 89 8.90 12.16 -7.38
N LYS A 90 8.08 11.33 -6.74
CA LYS A 90 6.69 11.08 -7.12
C LYS A 90 5.73 12.24 -6.81
N GLY A 91 6.19 13.25 -6.07
CA GLY A 91 5.35 14.38 -5.63
C GLY A 91 4.29 14.00 -4.60
N ILE A 92 4.44 12.85 -3.93
CA ILE A 92 3.49 12.37 -2.91
C ILE A 92 3.71 13.14 -1.61
N ILE A 93 4.96 13.27 -1.17
CA ILE A 93 5.33 14.10 -0.02
C ILE A 93 6.23 15.23 -0.49
N PHE A 94 6.16 16.36 0.19
CA PHE A 94 7.05 17.50 -0.04
C PHE A 94 7.99 17.64 1.17
N GLY A 95 9.22 18.11 0.93
CA GLY A 95 10.25 18.21 1.97
C GLY A 95 9.75 18.88 3.25
N ILE A 96 10.11 18.26 4.38
CA ILE A 96 9.91 18.77 5.76
C ILE A 96 11.02 19.77 6.08
#